data_AF-A0A6V7L7K7-F1
#
_entry.id   AF-A0A6V7L7K7-F1
#
_cell.length_a   1.000
_cell.length_b   1.000
_cell.length_c   1.000
_cell.angle_alpha   90.00
_cell.angle_beta   90.00
_cell.angle_gamma   90.00
#
_symmetry.space_group_name_H-M   'P 1'
#
loop_
_entity.id
_entity.type
_entity.pdbx_description
1 polymer ?
#
loop_
_entity_poly.entity_id
_entity_poly.type
_entity_poly.pdbx_seq_one_letter_code
_entity_poly.pdbx_strand_id
1 'polypeptide(L)' 'SELCQDDWLEIYNIYHDNTEKLIGRYCLLTAPGPVESTLGALGLKVILHSDSELVYSGFKARYTFEVAKSLFG' A
#
# COMPACT_ATOMS: atom_id res chain seq x y z
N SER A 1 -7.09 7.49 -20.32
CA SER A 1 -7.66 7.84 -19.01
C SER A 1 -6.57 7.70 -17.98
N GLU A 2 -5.93 8.80 -17.64
CA GLU A 2 -4.83 8.87 -16.69
C GLU A 2 -5.41 8.99 -15.27
N LEU A 3 -5.87 7.87 -14.71
CA LEU A 3 -6.31 7.83 -13.33
C LEU A 3 -5.08 7.69 -12.41
N CYS A 4 -5.07 8.46 -11.31
CA CYS A 4 -4.00 8.46 -10.30
C CYS A 4 -2.59 8.77 -10.83
N GLN A 5 -2.41 9.88 -11.56
CA GLN A 5 -1.08 10.35 -11.98
C GLN A 5 -0.53 11.47 -11.08
N ASP A 6 -1.38 12.41 -10.68
CA ASP A 6 -0.98 13.59 -9.90
C ASP A 6 -0.74 13.22 -8.43
N ASP A 7 -1.82 12.89 -7.72
CA ASP A 7 -1.76 12.40 -6.34
C ASP A 7 -2.02 10.90 -6.28
N TRP A 8 -1.14 10.16 -5.60
CA TRP A 8 -1.36 8.74 -5.39
C TRP A 8 -0.63 8.17 -4.17
N LEU A 9 -1.13 7.02 -3.71
CA LEU A 9 -0.48 6.13 -2.77
C LEU A 9 -0.11 4.83 -3.45
N GLU A 10 1.15 4.42 -3.36
CA GLU A 10 1.59 3.09 -3.76
C GLU A 10 1.97 2.28 -2.54
N ILE A 11 1.56 1.01 -2.54
CA ILE A 11 1.90 0.06 -1.49
C ILE A 11 2.70 -1.07 -2.12
N TYR A 12 3.83 -1.42 -1.51
CA TYR A 12 4.73 -2.46 -1.98
C TYR A 12 4.96 -3.52 -0.91
N ASN A 13 5.05 -4.78 -1.32
CA ASN A 13 5.75 -5.80 -0.54
C ASN A 13 7.25 -5.59 -0.69
N ILE A 14 7.98 -5.63 0.42
CA ILE A 14 9.44 -5.62 0.46
C ILE A 14 9.91 -7.03 0.84
N TYR A 15 10.95 -7.54 0.18
CA TYR A 15 11.51 -8.86 0.46
C TYR A 15 12.98 -8.78 0.90
N HIS A 16 13.51 -9.89 1.43
CA HIS A 16 14.87 -9.97 1.97
C HIS A 16 15.99 -9.76 0.94
N ASP A 17 15.71 -9.99 -0.34
CA ASP A 17 16.64 -9.75 -1.45
C ASP A 17 16.62 -8.30 -1.95
N ASN A 18 15.99 -7.39 -1.18
CA ASN A 18 15.72 -6.00 -1.55
C ASN A 18 14.81 -5.84 -2.77
N THR A 19 14.11 -6.89 -3.21
CA THR A 19 13.07 -6.74 -4.22
C THR A 19 11.83 -6.10 -3.64
N GLU A 20 11.14 -5.32 -4.46
CA GLU A 20 9.89 -4.68 -4.14
C GLU A 20 8.83 -5.07 -5.15
N LYS A 21 7.64 -5.46 -4.69
CA LYS A 21 6.51 -5.79 -5.58
C LYS A 21 5.33 -4.89 -5.28
N LEU A 22 4.87 -4.16 -6.29
CA LEU A 22 3.70 -3.29 -6.20
C LEU A 22 2.47 -4.14 -5.89
N ILE A 23 1.76 -3.79 -4.82
CA ILE A 23 0.43 -4.31 -4.48
C ILE A 23 -0.63 -3.52 -5.24
N GLY A 24 -0.51 -2.19 -5.25
CA GLY A 24 -1.43 -1.33 -5.97
C GLY A 24 -1.11 0.15 -5.84
N ARG A 25 -1.69 0.93 -6.76
CA ARG A 25 -1.70 2.40 -6.76
C ARG A 25 -3.13 2.88 -6.49
N TYR A 26 -3.27 3.81 -5.56
CA TYR A 26 -4.55 4.29 -5.05
C TYR A 26 -4.62 5.82 -5.05
N CYS A 27 -5.79 6.38 -5.34
CA CYS A 27 -6.08 7.81 -5.25
C CYS A 27 -7.58 8.01 -5.03
N LEU A 28 -7.97 9.17 -4.48
CA LEU A 28 -9.38 9.58 -4.30
C LEU A 28 -10.32 8.45 -3.83
N LEU A 29 -11.03 7.80 -4.77
CA LEU A 29 -12.06 6.80 -4.54
C LEU A 29 -11.57 5.35 -4.51
N THR A 30 -10.29 5.09 -4.81
CA THR A 30 -9.75 3.72 -4.88
C THR A 30 -9.07 3.29 -3.58
N ALA A 31 -9.42 3.88 -2.44
CA ALA A 31 -8.81 3.53 -1.15
C ALA A 31 -8.74 2.00 -0.97
N PRO A 32 -7.56 1.45 -0.62
CA PRO A 32 -7.42 0.02 -0.47
C PRO A 32 -8.35 -0.48 0.64
N GLY A 33 -8.83 -1.72 0.49
CA GLY A 33 -9.35 -2.47 1.63
C GLY A 33 -8.23 -2.76 2.65
N PRO A 34 -8.42 -3.72 3.56
CA PRO A 34 -7.29 -4.25 4.32
C PRO A 34 -6.19 -4.74 3.36
N VAL A 35 -4.97 -4.28 3.54
CA VAL A 35 -3.81 -4.75 2.78
C VAL A 35 -3.00 -5.66 3.69
N GLU A 36 -2.79 -6.89 3.22
CA GLU A 36 -1.96 -7.89 3.91
C GLU A 36 -0.62 -8.03 3.18
N SER A 37 0.48 -8.08 3.94
CA SER A 37 1.78 -8.45 3.40
C SER A 37 1.72 -9.91 2.92
N THR A 38 2.25 -10.18 1.73
CA THR A 38 2.31 -11.55 1.22
C THR A 38 3.24 -12.41 2.07
N LEU A 39 2.98 -13.72 2.14
CA LEU A 39 3.86 -14.67 2.81
C LEU A 39 5.30 -14.54 2.31
N GLY A 40 6.26 -14.42 3.24
CA GLY A 40 7.68 -14.25 2.93
C GLY A 40 8.10 -12.82 2.61
N ALA A 41 7.18 -11.85 2.57
CA ALA A 41 7.54 -10.44 2.58
C ALA A 41 8.12 -10.05 3.95
N LEU A 42 9.16 -9.24 3.93
CA LEU A 42 9.77 -8.60 5.09
C LEU A 42 8.85 -7.52 5.67
N GLY A 43 8.07 -6.85 4.83
CA GLY A 43 7.14 -5.82 5.26
C GLY A 43 6.43 -5.11 4.11
N LEU A 44 5.72 -4.04 4.46
CA LEU A 44 5.05 -3.15 3.53
C LEU A 44 5.74 -1.78 3.49
N LYS A 45 5.90 -1.23 2.28
CA LYS A 45 6.29 0.17 2.07
C LYS A 45 5.11 0.93 1.50
N VAL A 46 4.78 2.08 2.08
CA VAL A 46 3.72 2.99 1.61
C VAL A 46 4.38 4.28 1.15
N ILE A 47 4.15 4.67 -0.12
CA ILE A 47 4.68 5.89 -0.71
C ILE A 47 3.50 6.80 -1.07
N LEU A 48 3.52 8.03 -0.56
CA LEU A 48 2.65 9.11 -1.02
C LEU A 48 3.43 9.96 -2.03
N HIS A 49 2.86 10.12 -3.22
CA HIS A 49 3.24 11.14 -4.18
C HIS A 49 2.14 12.19 -4.23
N SER A 50 2.52 13.46 -4.19
CA SER A 50 1.59 14.59 -4.26
C SER A 50 2.29 15.82 -4.81
N ASP A 51 1.52 16.76 -5.34
CA ASP A 51 1.98 18.05 -5.84
C ASP A 51 1.36 19.23 -5.08
N SER A 52 1.46 20.44 -5.63
CA SER A 52 0.92 21.67 -5.03
C SER A 52 -0.48 22.05 -5.49
N GLU A 53 -1.07 21.28 -6.41
CA GLU A 53 -2.39 21.52 -6.99
C GLU A 53 -3.45 20.63 -6.32
N LEU A 54 -4.71 21.07 -6.35
CA LEU A 54 -5.88 20.28 -5.88
C LEU A 54 -5.69 19.58 -4.52
N VAL A 55 -5.11 20.24 -3.53
CA VAL A 55 -4.74 19.63 -2.24
C VAL A 55 -5.96 19.06 -1.47
N TYR A 56 -5.85 17.80 -1.05
CA TYR A 56 -6.84 17.10 -0.23
C TYR A 56 -6.32 16.80 1.19
N SER A 57 -7.20 16.25 2.04
CA SER A 57 -6.93 15.91 3.45
C SER A 57 -5.84 14.84 3.66
N GLY A 58 -5.35 14.21 2.59
CA GLY A 58 -4.37 13.13 2.66
C GLY A 58 -4.98 11.80 3.08
N PHE A 59 -4.16 10.95 3.73
CA PHE A 59 -4.55 9.59 4.12
C PHE A 59 -4.26 9.30 5.59
N LYS A 60 -4.98 8.31 6.12
CA LYS A 60 -4.77 7.75 7.46
C LYS A 60 -4.83 6.24 7.37
N ALA A 61 -3.83 5.57 7.95
CA ALA A 61 -3.77 4.12 8.00
C ALA A 61 -3.44 3.64 9.42
N ARG A 62 -3.82 2.41 9.72
CA ARG A 62 -3.43 1.67 10.94
C ARG A 62 -2.84 0.35 10.49
N TYR A 63 -1.67 0.00 11.00
CA TYR A 63 -1.07 -1.31 10.79
C TYR A 63 -1.20 -2.16 12.06
N THR A 64 -1.32 -3.47 11.87
CA THR A 64 -1.34 -4.47 12.94
C THR A 64 -0.58 -5.70 12.47
N PHE A 65 0.14 -6.34 13.38
CA PHE A 65 0.71 -7.66 13.13
C PHE A 65 -0.31 -8.71 13.57
N GLU A 66 -0.74 -9.56 12.65
CA GLU A 66 -1.55 -10.73 12.97
C GLU A 66 -0.67 -11.98 13.00
N VAL A 67 -0.93 -12.87 13.96
CA VAL A 67 -0.33 -14.21 13.94
C VAL A 67 -0.84 -14.92 12.70
N ALA A 68 0.07 -15.50 11.92
CA ALA A 68 -0.31 -16.24 10.72
C ALA A 68 -1.39 -17.29 11.07
N LYS A 69 -2.55 -17.18 10.43
CA LYS A 69 -3.61 -18.17 10.60
C LYS A 69 -3.08 -19.52 10.09
N SER A 70 -3.19 -20.56 10.92
CA SER A 70 -2.92 -21.93 10.50
C SER A 70 -3.74 -22.22 9.24
N LEU A 71 -3.09 -22.65 8.16
CA LEU A 71 -3.79 -23.14 6.98
C LEU A 71 -4.60 -24.43 7.28
N PHE A 72 -4.40 -25.02 8.46
CA PHE A 72 -4.98 -26.29 8.88
C PHE A 72 -5.96 -26.19 10.06
N GLY A 73 -6.30 -24.97 10.49
CA GLY A 73 -7.05 -24.76 11.74
C GLY A 73 -6.15 -24.79 12.97
#